data_AF-A0A7N0ZZ59-F1
#
_entry.id   AF-A0A7N0ZZ59-F1
#
_cell.length_a   1.000
_cell.length_b   1.000
_cell.length_c   1.000
_cell.angle_alpha   90.00
_cell.angle_beta   90.00
_cell.angle_gamma   90.00
#
_symmetry.space_group_name_H-M   'P 1'
#
loop_
_entity.id
_entity.type
_entity.pdbx_description
1 polymer ?
#
loop_
_entity_poly.entity_id
_entity_poly.type
_entity_poly.pdbx_seq_one_letter_code
_entity_poly.pdbx_strand_id
1 'polypeptide(L)'
;MTYKPGLLSHNGDTIQYEPTRKFNNLVILSGAHTIGYAHCAHFLTRLYNYMGTRRADPSVDPRLLKALKMSCHDSGGNADIVAPVDVATPFVFDHAYYGNLESNLGVLATDQVLYSDSRSVALVKSLARDKQKFFQKFALAMEKMGSIGVKRGRRHGEKRKDCSIHGYIRKID
;
A
#
# COMPACT_ATOMS: atom_id res chain seq x y z
N MET A 1 7.03 -28.67 0.35
CA MET A 1 5.68 -28.78 0.94
C MET A 1 4.68 -28.46 -0.15
N THR A 2 4.09 -29.48 -0.76
CA THR A 2 3.08 -29.35 -1.82
C THR A 2 1.71 -29.15 -1.18
N TYR A 3 1.14 -27.96 -1.36
CA TYR A 3 -0.24 -27.67 -0.94
C TYR A 3 -1.20 -28.15 -2.03
N LYS A 4 -2.03 -29.14 -1.72
CA LYS A 4 -3.20 -29.49 -2.54
C LYS A 4 -4.39 -28.64 -2.07
N PRO A 5 -5.06 -27.88 -2.95
CA PRO A 5 -6.27 -27.15 -2.59
C PRO A 5 -7.44 -28.14 -2.45
N GLY A 6 -8.05 -28.17 -1.26
CA GLY A 6 -9.30 -28.87 -1.00
C GLY A 6 -10.48 -27.89 -1.06
N LEU A 7 -11.55 -28.29 -1.77
CA LEU A 7 -12.84 -27.63 -1.75
C LEU A 7 -13.51 -27.83 -0.38
N LEU A 8 -13.97 -26.75 0.26
CA LEU A 8 -14.95 -26.82 1.34
C LEU A 8 -16.22 -26.08 0.87
N SER A 9 -17.31 -26.82 0.76
CA SER A 9 -18.63 -26.32 0.38
C SER A 9 -19.42 -25.97 1.64
N HIS A 10 -19.97 -24.76 1.69
CA HIS A 10 -21.09 -24.44 2.56
C HIS A 10 -22.13 -23.68 1.74
N ASN A 11 -23.34 -24.23 1.66
CA ASN A 11 -24.56 -23.60 1.15
C ASN A 11 -24.57 -23.19 -0.33
N GLY A 12 -24.04 -24.02 -1.24
CA GLY A 12 -24.35 -23.91 -2.68
C GLY A 12 -23.77 -22.71 -3.44
N ASP A 13 -23.24 -21.70 -2.74
CA ASP A 13 -22.48 -20.62 -3.34
C ASP A 13 -21.01 -21.05 -3.44
N THR A 14 -20.48 -21.06 -4.66
CA THR A 14 -19.05 -21.28 -4.89
C THR A 14 -18.32 -20.02 -4.42
N ILE A 15 -17.99 -19.94 -3.13
CA ILE A 15 -17.01 -18.96 -2.65
C ILE A 15 -15.67 -19.45 -3.19
N GLN A 16 -15.25 -18.89 -4.32
CA GLN A 16 -13.88 -19.06 -4.77
C GLN A 16 -12.97 -18.61 -3.62
N TYR A 17 -12.24 -19.56 -3.05
CA TYR A 17 -11.12 -19.24 -2.17
C TYR A 17 -10.06 -18.61 -3.08
N GLU A 18 -9.99 -17.28 -3.09
CA GLU A 18 -9.20 -16.46 -4.04
C GLU A 18 -7.95 -15.82 -3.38
N PRO A 19 -6.90 -16.59 -3.05
CA PRO A 19 -5.60 -16.02 -2.67
C PRO A 19 -5.10 -14.99 -3.70
N THR A 20 -5.37 -15.23 -4.98
CA THR A 20 -4.99 -14.40 -6.12
C THR A 20 -5.70 -13.04 -6.13
N ARG A 21 -7.02 -12.95 -5.88
CA ARG A 21 -7.72 -11.65 -5.85
C ARG A 21 -7.36 -10.80 -4.65
N LYS A 22 -7.11 -11.38 -3.47
CA LYS A 22 -6.66 -10.61 -2.29
C LYS A 22 -5.29 -9.99 -2.53
N PHE A 23 -4.36 -10.76 -3.10
CA PHE A 23 -3.04 -10.27 -3.44
C PHE A 23 -3.07 -9.20 -4.54
N ASN A 24 -3.89 -9.36 -5.58
CA ASN A 24 -4.05 -8.31 -6.60
C ASN A 24 -4.59 -7.00 -6.01
N ASN A 25 -5.55 -7.08 -5.08
CA ASN A 25 -6.08 -5.89 -4.41
C ASN A 25 -5.00 -5.18 -3.59
N LEU A 26 -4.06 -5.90 -2.96
CA LEU A 26 -2.91 -5.29 -2.30
C LEU A 26 -2.10 -4.44 -3.30
N VAL A 27 -1.69 -5.03 -4.43
CA VAL A 27 -0.91 -4.33 -5.47
C VAL A 27 -1.65 -3.10 -6.01
N ILE A 28 -2.95 -3.22 -6.23
CA ILE A 28 -3.81 -2.14 -6.74
C ILE A 28 -3.94 -1.03 -5.69
N LEU A 29 -4.25 -1.38 -4.44
CA LEU A 29 -4.46 -0.40 -3.36
C LEU A 29 -3.17 0.28 -2.92
N SER A 30 -2.01 -0.39 -3.05
CA SER A 30 -0.70 0.25 -2.90
C SER A 30 -0.49 1.43 -3.87
N GLY A 31 -1.23 1.47 -4.99
CA GLY A 31 -1.25 2.63 -5.87
C GLY A 31 -1.72 3.92 -5.21
N ALA A 32 -2.35 3.87 -4.03
CA ALA A 32 -2.67 5.06 -3.25
C ALA A 32 -1.42 5.88 -2.85
N HIS A 33 -0.24 5.25 -2.82
CA HIS A 33 1.05 5.89 -2.59
C HIS A 33 1.50 6.81 -3.75
N THR A 34 0.72 6.95 -4.83
CA THR A 34 0.94 8.00 -5.84
C THR A 34 0.81 9.43 -5.28
N ILE A 35 0.22 9.59 -4.10
CA ILE A 35 0.18 10.87 -3.37
C ILE A 35 0.57 10.68 -1.90
N GLY A 36 0.97 11.78 -1.28
CA GLY A 36 1.29 11.84 0.15
C GLY A 36 2.77 11.59 0.45
N TYR A 37 3.05 11.42 1.73
CA TYR A 37 4.41 11.43 2.26
C TYR A 37 4.64 10.28 3.24
N ALA A 38 5.88 9.83 3.33
CA ALA A 38 6.33 8.90 4.36
C ALA A 38 7.41 9.56 5.23
N HIS A 39 7.32 9.35 6.54
CA HIS A 39 8.39 9.72 7.47
C HIS A 39 9.65 8.92 7.17
N CYS A 40 10.82 9.58 7.25
CA CYS A 40 12.13 8.95 7.01
C CYS A 40 12.31 7.66 7.83
N ALA A 41 11.80 7.63 9.06
CA ALA A 41 11.86 6.46 9.96
C ALA A 41 11.38 5.16 9.31
N HIS A 42 10.46 5.23 8.34
CA HIS A 42 9.92 4.04 7.65
C HIS A 42 10.83 3.49 6.55
N PHE A 43 11.87 4.22 6.13
CA PHE A 43 12.78 3.78 5.07
C PHE A 43 14.27 4.06 5.32
N LEU A 44 14.65 4.65 6.46
CA LEU A 44 16.06 4.90 6.83
C LEU A 44 16.92 3.63 6.79
N THR A 45 16.38 2.50 7.23
CA THR A 45 17.09 1.21 7.19
C THR A 45 17.50 0.83 5.76
N ARG A 46 16.68 1.17 4.76
CA ARG A 46 17.03 0.96 3.34
C ARG A 46 18.14 1.88 2.87
N LEU A 47 18.30 3.06 3.44
CA LEU A 47 19.32 4.01 3.01
C LEU A 47 20.69 3.72 3.62
N TYR A 48 20.73 3.21 4.85
CA TYR A 48 21.98 3.13 5.64
C TYR A 48 22.35 1.73 6.13
N ASN A 49 21.38 0.86 6.45
CA ASN A 49 21.65 -0.41 7.09
C ASN A 49 20.73 -1.53 6.60
N TYR A 50 20.68 -1.72 5.28
CA TYR A 50 19.81 -2.70 4.66
C TYR A 50 20.21 -4.10 5.10
N MET A 51 19.27 -4.82 5.72
CA MET A 51 19.48 -6.16 6.27
C MET A 51 20.71 -6.30 7.19
N GLY A 52 21.08 -5.24 7.92
CA GLY A 52 22.22 -5.28 8.85
C GLY A 52 23.60 -5.16 8.18
N THR A 53 23.66 -4.86 6.89
CA THR A 53 24.92 -4.82 6.13
C THR A 53 25.72 -3.51 6.27
N ARG A 54 25.17 -2.49 6.96
CA ARG A 54 25.68 -1.11 6.97
C ARG A 54 25.85 -0.51 5.56
N ARG A 55 25.06 -0.99 4.61
CA ARG A 55 25.00 -0.49 3.23
C ARG A 55 23.56 -0.18 2.87
N ALA A 56 23.40 0.61 1.80
CA ALA A 56 22.08 0.87 1.24
C ALA A 56 21.50 -0.38 0.57
N ASP A 57 20.18 -0.43 0.49
CA ASP A 57 19.42 -1.40 -0.29
C ASP A 57 19.83 -1.29 -1.77
N PRO A 58 20.37 -2.36 -2.38
CA PRO A 58 20.86 -2.32 -3.75
C PRO A 58 19.73 -2.15 -4.79
N SER A 59 18.47 -2.32 -4.39
CA SER A 59 17.30 -2.10 -5.25
C SER A 59 16.87 -0.64 -5.35
N VAL A 60 17.52 0.30 -4.63
CA VAL A 60 17.21 1.73 -4.70
C VAL A 60 18.07 2.38 -5.78
N ASP A 61 17.45 3.13 -6.70
CA ASP A 61 18.18 3.91 -7.70
C ASP A 61 19.20 4.84 -7.02
N PRO A 62 20.47 4.90 -7.49
CA PRO A 62 21.52 5.69 -6.85
C PRO A 62 21.22 7.20 -6.75
N ARG A 63 20.47 7.76 -7.71
CA ARG A 63 20.08 9.19 -7.67
C ARG A 63 18.99 9.40 -6.63
N LEU A 64 18.01 8.50 -6.55
CA LEU A 64 17.01 8.53 -5.49
C LEU A 64 17.66 8.37 -4.11
N LEU A 65 18.59 7.41 -3.96
CA LEU A 65 19.34 7.20 -2.73
C LEU A 65 20.06 8.48 -2.30
N LYS A 66 20.76 9.14 -3.22
CA LYS A 66 21.44 10.41 -2.95
C LYS A 66 20.45 11.49 -2.50
N ALA A 67 19.34 11.65 -3.23
CA ALA A 67 18.31 12.65 -2.90
C ALA A 67 17.69 12.40 -1.52
N LEU A 68 17.30 11.16 -1.21
CA LEU A 68 16.72 10.80 0.08
C LEU A 68 17.72 11.01 1.22
N LYS A 69 19.02 10.72 1.03
CA LYS A 69 20.04 10.95 2.06
C LYS A 69 20.31 12.43 2.36
N MET A 70 20.03 13.34 1.42
CA MET A 70 20.16 14.78 1.67
C MET A 70 19.13 15.30 2.68
N SER A 71 17.97 14.66 2.77
CA SER A 71 16.89 15.04 3.69
C SER A 71 16.82 14.11 4.91
N CYS A 72 16.97 12.80 4.70
CA CYS A 72 16.90 11.76 5.72
C CYS A 72 18.29 11.31 6.17
N HIS A 73 18.82 11.94 7.22
CA HIS A 73 20.14 11.63 7.78
C HIS A 73 20.12 10.43 8.74
N ASP A 74 21.19 9.62 8.74
CA ASP A 74 21.35 8.43 9.61
C ASP A 74 21.45 8.77 11.10
N SER A 75 21.92 9.97 11.43
CA SER A 75 22.13 10.45 12.81
C SER A 75 20.83 10.75 13.57
N GLY A 76 19.69 10.19 13.13
CA GLY A 76 18.39 10.44 13.74
C GLY A 76 17.89 11.86 13.51
N GLY A 77 18.06 12.38 12.29
CA GLY A 77 17.43 13.65 11.88
C GLY A 77 15.94 13.68 12.27
N ASN A 78 15.36 14.88 12.37
CA ASN A 78 14.01 15.07 12.93
C ASN A 78 13.01 14.01 12.41
N ALA A 79 12.33 13.32 13.34
CA ALA A 79 11.33 12.29 13.04
C ALA A 79 10.16 12.83 12.18
N ASP A 80 9.96 14.15 12.18
CA ASP A 80 8.97 14.85 11.38
C ASP A 80 9.41 15.06 9.92
N ILE A 81 10.65 14.71 9.55
CA ILE A 81 11.08 14.80 8.16
C ILE A 81 10.40 13.71 7.35
N VAL A 82 9.74 14.15 6.30
CA VAL A 82 9.01 13.31 5.36
C VAL A 82 9.56 13.46 3.95
N ALA A 83 9.42 12.42 3.14
CA ALA A 83 9.66 12.45 1.70
C ALA A 83 8.37 12.05 0.97
N PRO A 84 8.11 12.62 -0.22
CA PRO A 84 6.99 12.17 -1.03
C PRO A 84 7.20 10.70 -1.42
N VAL A 85 6.14 9.90 -1.38
CA VAL A 85 6.23 8.48 -1.76
C VAL A 85 6.31 8.33 -3.29
N ASP A 86 5.59 9.18 -4.02
CA ASP A 86 5.74 9.35 -5.47
C ASP A 86 6.72 10.48 -5.78
N VAL A 87 7.88 10.12 -6.31
CA VAL A 87 8.95 11.09 -6.62
C VAL A 87 8.81 11.74 -7.99
N ALA A 88 7.89 11.26 -8.83
CA ALA A 88 7.64 11.79 -10.17
C ALA A 88 6.50 12.82 -10.16
N THR A 89 5.40 12.52 -9.47
CA THR A 89 4.18 13.36 -9.45
C THR A 89 3.58 13.48 -8.05
N PRO A 90 4.31 14.02 -7.05
CA PRO A 90 3.96 13.96 -5.62
C PRO A 90 2.58 14.53 -5.22
N PHE A 91 1.97 15.33 -6.10
CA PHE A 91 0.70 16.03 -5.86
C PHE A 91 -0.44 15.58 -6.79
N VAL A 92 -0.21 14.58 -7.64
CA VAL A 92 -1.20 14.11 -8.61
C VAL A 92 -1.53 12.65 -8.32
N PHE A 93 -2.80 12.35 -8.15
CA PHE A 93 -3.22 10.96 -8.07
C PHE A 93 -3.22 10.35 -9.47
N ASP A 94 -2.20 9.56 -9.80
CA ASP A 94 -2.07 8.90 -11.09
C ASP A 94 -1.34 7.55 -11.00
N HIS A 95 -0.95 6.99 -12.15
CA HIS A 95 -0.26 5.70 -12.22
C HIS A 95 1.28 5.80 -12.16
N ALA A 96 1.86 7.01 -12.02
CA ALA A 96 3.30 7.22 -12.03
C ALA A 96 4.00 6.45 -10.91
N TYR A 97 3.31 6.25 -9.77
CA TYR A 97 3.70 5.31 -8.72
C TYR A 97 4.21 3.97 -9.28
N TYR A 98 3.50 3.34 -10.21
CA TYR A 98 3.92 2.06 -10.77
C TYR A 98 5.13 2.20 -11.71
N GLY A 99 5.22 3.30 -12.47
CA GLY A 99 6.38 3.61 -13.30
C GLY A 99 7.65 3.87 -12.48
N ASN A 100 7.50 4.45 -11.28
CA ASN A 100 8.58 4.61 -10.32
C ASN A 100 9.12 3.24 -9.89
N LEU A 101 8.25 2.26 -9.61
CA LEU A 101 8.70 0.92 -9.22
C LEU A 101 9.50 0.22 -10.32
N GLU A 102 9.10 0.37 -11.59
CA GLU A 102 9.86 -0.16 -12.74
C GLU A 102 11.28 0.44 -12.82
N SER A 103 11.42 1.68 -12.37
CA SER A 103 12.66 2.46 -12.40
C SER A 103 13.46 2.38 -11.10
N ASN A 104 13.13 1.45 -10.19
CA ASN A 104 13.76 1.33 -8.87
C ASN A 104 13.64 2.60 -8.00
N LEU A 105 12.57 3.37 -8.20
CA LEU A 105 12.28 4.62 -7.52
C LEU A 105 11.26 4.46 -6.36
N GLY A 106 10.93 3.23 -5.95
CA GLY A 106 10.06 2.99 -4.81
C GLY A 106 10.74 3.40 -3.50
N VAL A 107 10.18 4.37 -2.78
CA VAL A 107 10.73 4.89 -1.51
C VAL A 107 10.64 3.86 -0.38
N LEU A 108 9.50 3.18 -0.24
CA LEU A 108 9.29 2.14 0.77
C LEU A 108 9.73 0.77 0.24
N ALA A 109 10.29 -0.07 1.12
CA ALA A 109 10.67 -1.44 0.75
C ALA A 109 9.44 -2.26 0.32
N THR A 110 8.30 -2.03 0.99
CA THR A 110 7.01 -2.64 0.69
C THR A 110 6.48 -2.29 -0.70
N ASP A 111 6.92 -1.18 -1.26
CA ASP A 111 6.50 -0.74 -2.58
C ASP A 111 7.44 -1.35 -3.64
N GLN A 112 8.75 -1.22 -3.43
CA GLN A 112 9.74 -1.76 -4.37
C GLN A 112 9.64 -3.29 -4.51
N VAL A 113 9.26 -4.01 -3.44
CA VAL A 113 9.07 -5.47 -3.51
C VAL A 113 7.91 -5.87 -4.44
N LEU A 114 6.93 -5.01 -4.71
CA LEU A 114 5.83 -5.32 -5.64
C LEU A 114 6.33 -5.49 -7.07
N TYR A 115 7.42 -4.82 -7.45
CA TYR A 115 8.05 -5.00 -8.76
C TYR A 115 9.03 -6.18 -8.78
N SER A 116 9.70 -6.46 -7.66
CA SER A 116 10.65 -7.57 -7.55
C SER A 116 9.99 -8.94 -7.34
N ASP A 117 8.75 -8.99 -6.86
CA ASP A 117 7.99 -10.23 -6.65
C ASP A 117 7.32 -10.73 -7.95
N SER A 118 7.60 -11.98 -8.32
CA SER A 118 7.12 -12.60 -9.56
C SER A 118 5.59 -12.69 -9.65
N ARG A 119 4.89 -12.67 -8.52
CA ARG A 119 3.43 -12.73 -8.45
C ARG A 119 2.77 -11.40 -8.81
N SER A 120 3.44 -10.28 -8.55
CA SER A 120 2.87 -8.92 -8.71
C SER A 120 3.47 -8.14 -9.88
N VAL A 121 4.69 -8.47 -10.32
CA VAL A 121 5.41 -7.72 -11.38
C VAL A 121 4.60 -7.52 -12.66
N ALA A 122 3.85 -8.54 -13.09
CA ALA A 122 3.02 -8.43 -14.30
C ALA A 122 1.87 -7.44 -14.13
N LEU A 123 1.27 -7.37 -12.94
CA LEU A 123 0.22 -6.42 -12.63
C LEU A 123 0.79 -5.00 -12.49
N VAL A 124 1.92 -4.82 -11.81
CA VAL A 124 2.63 -3.52 -11.72
C VAL A 124 2.89 -2.96 -13.11
N LYS A 125 3.49 -3.74 -14.02
CA LYS A 125 3.75 -3.32 -15.40
C LYS A 125 2.48 -2.96 -16.17
N SER A 126 1.40 -3.72 -15.96
CA SER A 126 0.11 -3.45 -16.60
C SER A 126 -0.52 -2.14 -16.13
N LEU A 127 -0.36 -1.80 -14.85
CA LEU A 127 -0.86 -0.57 -14.26
C LEU A 127 0.00 0.65 -14.63
N ALA A 128 1.33 0.48 -14.70
CA ALA A 128 2.28 1.52 -15.12
C ALA A 128 2.06 2.00 -16.56
N ARG A 129 1.57 1.13 -17.45
CA ARG A 129 1.39 1.43 -18.88
C ARG A 129 0.01 2.00 -19.23
N ASP A 130 -0.94 1.91 -18.30
CA ASP A 130 -2.36 2.12 -18.60
C ASP A 130 -3.06 2.84 -17.46
N LYS A 131 -3.06 4.17 -17.56
CA LYS A 131 -3.71 5.08 -16.60
C LYS A 131 -5.18 4.72 -16.38
N GLN A 132 -5.93 4.40 -17.44
CA GLN A 132 -7.36 4.10 -17.31
C GLN A 132 -7.59 2.79 -16.55
N LYS A 133 -6.79 1.75 -16.84
CA LYS A 133 -6.85 0.47 -16.13
C LYS A 133 -6.51 0.63 -14.64
N PHE A 134 -5.52 1.47 -14.31
CA PHE A 134 -5.23 1.80 -12.92
C PHE A 134 -6.46 2.36 -12.22
N PHE A 135 -7.06 3.43 -12.73
CA PHE A 135 -8.23 4.03 -12.09
C PHE A 135 -9.41 3.07 -11.97
N GLN A 136 -9.70 2.30 -13.03
CA GLN A 136 -10.79 1.33 -13.00
C GLN A 136 -10.57 0.27 -11.90
N LYS A 137 -9.36 -0.30 -11.85
CA LYS A 137 -9.03 -1.32 -10.84
C LYS A 137 -8.98 -0.74 -9.44
N PHE A 138 -8.44 0.46 -9.27
CA PHE A 138 -8.37 1.15 -7.98
C PHE A 138 -9.76 1.41 -7.42
N ALA A 139 -10.69 1.92 -8.23
CA ALA A 139 -12.08 2.14 -7.83
C ALA A 139 -12.76 0.85 -7.35
N LEU A 140 -12.63 -0.26 -8.10
CA LEU A 140 -13.19 -1.56 -7.73
C LEU A 140 -12.55 -2.12 -6.45
N ALA A 141 -11.23 -1.95 -6.28
CA ALA A 141 -10.53 -2.40 -5.09
C ALA A 141 -10.94 -1.58 -3.85
N MET A 142 -11.14 -0.26 -3.99
CA MET A 142 -11.64 0.62 -2.94
C MET A 142 -13.07 0.29 -2.53
N GLU A 143 -13.97 0.03 -3.49
CA GLU A 143 -15.34 -0.41 -3.20
C GLU A 143 -15.33 -1.71 -2.39
N LYS A 144 -14.53 -2.68 -2.81
CA LYS A 144 -14.38 -3.95 -2.10
C LYS A 144 -13.79 -3.75 -0.70
N MET A 145 -12.77 -2.90 -0.55
CA MET A 145 -12.18 -2.57 0.76
C MET A 145 -13.22 -1.91 1.68
N GLY A 146 -14.02 -0.98 1.16
CA GLY A 146 -15.06 -0.28 1.92
C GLY A 146 -16.21 -1.19 2.37
N SER A 147 -16.36 -2.37 1.76
CA SER A 147 -17.38 -3.36 2.16
C SER A 147 -16.96 -4.27 3.32
N ILE A 148 -15.68 -4.25 3.73
CA ILE A 148 -15.16 -5.17 4.74
C ILE A 148 -15.74 -4.84 6.12
N GLY A 149 -16.42 -5.82 6.74
CA GLY A 149 -16.86 -5.72 8.14
C GLY A 149 -17.88 -4.61 8.42
N VAL A 150 -18.57 -4.11 7.39
CA VAL A 150 -19.52 -3.00 7.53
C VAL A 150 -20.66 -3.38 8.48
N LYS A 151 -20.84 -2.56 9.51
CA LYS A 151 -21.95 -2.62 10.45
C LYS A 151 -23.25 -2.20 9.77
N ARG A 152 -24.24 -3.12 9.69
CA ARG A 152 -25.53 -2.89 9.03
C ARG A 152 -26.71 -3.12 9.98
N GLY A 153 -27.81 -2.43 9.71
CA GLY A 153 -29.05 -2.53 10.50
C GLY A 153 -29.02 -1.75 11.81
N ARG A 154 -30.18 -1.64 12.46
CA ARG A 154 -30.37 -0.80 13.66
C ARG A 154 -29.68 -1.35 14.93
N ARG A 155 -29.27 -2.62 14.91
CA ARG A 155 -28.78 -3.34 16.11
C ARG A 155 -27.27 -3.55 16.16
N HIS A 156 -26.52 -3.22 15.10
CA HIS A 156 -25.10 -3.59 14.98
C HIS A 156 -24.13 -2.41 14.88
N GLY A 157 -24.46 -1.25 15.43
CA GLY A 157 -23.59 -0.06 15.45
C GLY A 157 -24.35 1.20 15.84
N GLU A 158 -23.70 2.36 15.73
CA GLU A 158 -24.31 3.68 15.99
C GLU A 158 -23.99 4.66 14.87
N LYS A 159 -24.86 5.64 14.65
CA LYS A 159 -24.53 6.84 13.85
C LYS A 159 -23.90 7.86 14.78
N ARG A 160 -22.57 7.97 14.74
CA ARG A 160 -21.83 8.92 15.57
C ARG A 160 -22.16 10.36 15.16
N LYS A 161 -22.47 11.20 16.15
CA LYS A 161 -22.58 12.66 15.98
C LYS A 161 -21.20 13.33 15.98
N ASP A 162 -20.28 12.75 16.76
CA ASP A 162 -18.88 13.11 16.83
C ASP A 162 -18.06 11.83 16.63
N CYS A 163 -17.17 11.81 15.62
CA CYS A 163 -16.33 10.65 15.32
C CYS A 163 -15.21 10.42 16.34
N SER A 164 -14.87 11.42 17.15
CA SER A 164 -13.82 11.34 18.18
C SER A 164 -14.30 10.73 19.49
N ILE A 165 -15.62 10.67 19.70
CA ILE A 165 -16.24 10.18 20.93
C ILE A 165 -17.00 8.89 20.60
N HIS A 166 -16.82 7.85 21.42
CA HIS A 166 -17.75 6.71 21.39
C HIS A 166 -19.01 7.09 22.16
N GLY A 167 -20.19 6.90 21.57
CA GLY A 167 -21.45 7.28 22.20
C GLY A 167 -21.60 6.62 23.57
N TYR A 168 -21.50 7.40 24.65
CA TYR A 168 -22.11 7.00 25.92
C TYR A 168 -23.62 6.98 25.66
N ILE A 169 -24.20 5.79 25.57
CA ILE A 169 -25.64 5.61 25.70
C ILE A 169 -25.98 6.13 27.11
N ARG A 170 -26.37 7.39 27.24
CA ARG A 170 -27.19 7.79 28.39
C ARG A 170 -28.47 6.98 28.21
N LYS A 171 -28.69 5.98 29.07
CA LYS A 171 -30.05 5.49 29.29
C LYS A 171 -30.86 6.72 29.69
N ILE A 172 -31.81 7.08 28.84
CA ILE A 172 -32.85 8.02 29.22
C ILE A 172 -33.80 7.19 30.09
N ASP A 173 -33.93 7.69 31.32
CA ASP A 173 -34.79 7.36 32.46
C ASP A 173 -34.52 6.04 33.21
#